data_AF-A0A7Z9N4K8-F1
#
_entry.id   AF-A0A7Z9N4K8-F1
#
_cell.length_a   1.000
_cell.length_b   1.000
_cell.length_c   1.000
_cell.angle_alpha   90.00
_cell.angle_beta   90.00
_cell.angle_gamma   90.00
#
_symmetry.space_group_name_H-M   'P 1'
#
loop_
_entity.id
_entity.type
_entity.pdbx_description
1 polymer ?
#
loop_
_entity_poly.entity_id
_entity_poly.type
_entity_poly.pdbx_seq_one_letter_code
_entity_poly.pdbx_strand_id
1 'polypeptide(L)' 'VCGNGSATKEQVQFMVCQILKLKNPPKPIDISDAIAVGLCFINQSRFL' A
#
# COMPACT_ATOMS: atom_id res chain seq x y z
N VAL A 1 1.17 -4.81 -4.10
CA VAL A 1 0.09 -4.22 -3.26
C VAL A 1 -1.28 -4.37 -3.94
N CYS A 2 -1.57 -3.68 -5.06
CA CYS A 2 -2.90 -3.73 -5.72
C CYS A 2 -3.03 -4.72 -6.89
N GLY A 3 -1.96 -5.45 -7.26
CA GLY A 3 -2.00 -6.48 -8.33
C GLY A 3 -1.99 -5.96 -9.77
N ASN A 4 -2.09 -4.63 -9.97
CA ASN A 4 -1.91 -3.99 -11.28
C ASN A 4 -1.16 -2.64 -11.11
N GLY A 5 -0.47 -2.19 -12.15
CA GLY A 5 0.30 -0.93 -12.15
C GLY A 5 -0.52 0.34 -12.38
N SER A 6 -1.80 0.19 -12.75
CA SER A 6 -2.72 1.29 -13.07
C SER A 6 -3.69 1.59 -11.92
N ALA A 7 -3.40 1.12 -10.71
CA ALA A 7 -4.27 1.29 -9.55
C ALA A 7 -4.38 2.77 -9.18
N THR A 8 -5.58 3.23 -8.82
CA THR A 8 -5.77 4.61 -8.38
C THR A 8 -5.17 4.84 -6.99
N LYS A 9 -4.91 6.10 -6.63
CA LYS A 9 -4.38 6.46 -5.30
C LYS A 9 -5.30 5.99 -4.18
N GLU A 10 -6.61 6.07 -4.39
CA GLU A 10 -7.62 5.61 -3.44
C GLU A 10 -7.59 4.09 -3.27
N GLN A 11 -7.37 3.34 -4.35
CA GLN A 11 -7.19 1.89 -4.28
C GLN A 11 -5.92 1.52 -3.52
N VAL A 12 -4.80 2.23 -3.76
CA VAL A 12 -3.55 2.03 -3.00
C VAL A 12 -3.78 2.32 -1.52
N GLN A 13 -4.40 3.45 -1.19
CA GLN A 13 -4.71 3.83 0.20
C GLN A 13 -5.62 2.80 0.88
N PHE A 14 -6.67 2.35 0.19
CA PHE A 14 -7.57 1.31 0.69
C PHE A 14 -6.81 0.01 0.99
N MET A 15 -5.98 -0.45 0.05
CA MET A 15 -5.21 -1.69 0.22
C MET A 15 -4.20 -1.59 1.35
N VAL A 16 -3.52 -0.45 1.50
CA VAL A 16 -2.60 -0.20 2.62
C VAL A 16 -3.33 -0.33 3.96
N CYS A 17 -4.53 0.27 4.08
CA CYS A 17 -5.34 0.13 5.29
C CYS A 17 -5.74 -1.31 5.59
N GLN A 18 -6.15 -2.07 4.57
CA GLN A 18 -6.54 -3.47 4.74
C GLN A 18 -5.34 -4.33 5.18
N ILE A 19 -4.18 -4.15 4.55
CA ILE A 19 -2.97 -4.92 4.85
C ILE A 19 -2.45 -4.63 6.27
N LEU A 20 -2.40 -3.36 6.65
CA LEU A 20 -1.87 -2.93 7.95
C LEU A 20 -2.94 -2.83 9.05
N LYS A 21 -4.20 -3.18 8.74
CA LYS A 21 -5.36 -3.09 9.64
C LYS A 21 -5.52 -1.69 10.27
N LEU A 22 -5.30 -0.64 9.48
CA LEU A 22 -5.44 0.74 9.94
C LEU A 22 -6.92 1.09 10.09
N LYS A 23 -7.27 1.69 11.24
CA LYS A 23 -8.64 2.14 11.52
C LYS A 23 -9.06 3.30 10.61
N ASN A 24 -8.12 4.16 10.23
CA ASN A 24 -8.35 5.33 9.39
C ASN A 24 -7.35 5.36 8.23
N PRO A 25 -7.75 5.88 7.06
CA PRO A 25 -6.85 6.06 5.94
C PRO A 25 -5.71 7.02 6.27
N PRO A 26 -4.45 6.71 5.87
CA PRO A 26 -3.33 7.60 6.06
C PRO A 26 -3.55 8.91 5.28
N LYS A 27 -3.21 10.03 5.90
CA LYS A 27 -3.31 11.37 5.33
C LYS A 27 -1.95 12.08 5.46
N PRO A 28 -1.45 12.78 4.42
CA PRO A 28 -2.03 12.94 3.08
C PRO A 28 -2.10 11.63 2.29
N ILE A 29 -2.90 11.60 1.21
CA ILE A 29 -3.09 10.39 0.39
C ILE A 29 -1.76 9.85 -0.14
N ASP A 30 -0.78 10.70 -0.42
CA ASP A 30 0.53 10.29 -0.96
C ASP A 30 1.37 9.47 0.05
N ILE A 31 1.04 9.50 1.35
CA ILE A 31 1.69 8.64 2.35
C ILE A 31 1.39 7.15 2.05
N SER A 32 0.22 6.82 1.49
CA SER A 32 -0.06 5.43 1.12
C SER A 32 0.90 4.91 0.05
N ASP A 33 1.44 5.78 -0.81
CA ASP A 33 2.38 5.37 -1.86
C ASP A 33 3.72 4.97 -1.24
N ALA A 34 4.23 5.77 -0.29
CA ALA A 34 5.45 5.45 0.45
C ALA A 34 5.31 4.13 1.25
N ILE A 35 4.16 3.95 1.92
CA ILE A 35 3.88 2.70 2.64
C ILE A 35 3.78 1.52 1.65
N ALA A 36 3.12 1.70 0.50
CA ALA A 36 2.97 0.67 -0.51
C ALA A 36 4.33 0.22 -1.08
N VAL A 37 5.30 1.14 -1.25
CA VAL A 37 6.68 0.81 -1.63
C VAL A 37 7.35 -0.05 -0.56
N GLY A 38 7.25 0.32 0.73
CA GLY A 38 7.79 -0.48 1.82
C GLY A 38 7.17 -1.88 1.91
N LEU A 39 5.85 -1.98 1.75
CA LEU A 39 5.15 -3.27 1.67
C LEU A 39 5.59 -4.09 0.46
N CYS A 40 5.84 -3.46 -0.69
CA CYS A 40 6.34 -4.12 -1.88
C CYS A 40 7.72 -4.72 -1.63
N PHE A 41 8.64 -3.94 -1.04
CA PHE A 41 9.99 -4.40 -0.69
C PHE A 41 9.94 -5.60 0.26
N ILE A 42 9.21 -5.51 1.38
CA ILE A 42 9.06 -6.62 2.33
C ILE A 42 8.46 -7.85 1.65
N ASN A 43 7.43 -7.66 0.83
CA ASN A 43 6.80 -8.77 0.12
C ASN A 43 7.78 -9.44 -0.86
N GLN A 44 8.58 -8.66 -1.59
CA GLN A 44 9.60 -9.18 -2.51
C GLN A 44 10.74 -9.89 -1.76
N SER A 45 11.20 -9.34 -0.64
CA SER A 45 12.23 -9.97 0.21
C SER A 45 11.79 -11.30 0.81
N ARG A 46 10.48 -11.60 0.89
CA ARG A 46 9.98 -12.92 1.33
C ARG A 46 10.07 -14.00 0.24
N PHE A 47 10.29 -13.62 -1.02
CA PHE A 47 10.42 -14.55 -2.15
C PHE A 47 11.88 -14.84 -2.52
N LEU A 48 12.84 -14.17 -1.87
CA LEU A 48 14.28 -14.46 -1.93
C LEU A 48 14.67 -15.32 -0.72
#